data_AF-A0A813L7K9-F1
#
_entry.id   AF-A0A813L7K9-F1
#
_cell.length_a   1.000
_cell.length_b   1.000
_cell.length_c   1.000
_cell.angle_alpha   90.00
_cell.angle_beta   90.00
_cell.angle_gamma   90.00
#
_symmetry.space_group_name_H-M   'P 1'
#
loop_
_entity.id
_entity.type
_entity.pdbx_description
1 polymer ?
#
loop_
_entity_poly.entity_id
_entity_poly.type
_entity_poly.pdbx_seq_one_letter_code
_entity_poly.pdbx_strand_id
1 'polypeptide(L)'
;MLYYSYAAFSDPASQKCELSKDASVGLSTWLQVQMAFAGMHIIFAPYFQYQVWLKMMEKLQDPQSSAAMRFTQAGQVAGQVLGAGSATGSNYVPGIVIHESFKEVLLYDIGILFYAAVLLASFIWSYLGATWFAGGHDHAHCNAGGNTGSSAYFGMCFFWAALLYNGCYYYCGCCAGSVQLRDPPPELEFSRVPGIVTDAR
;
A
#
# COMPACT_ATOMS: atom_id res chain seq x y z
N MET A 1 -15.58 -5.84 -2.85
CA MET A 1 -15.40 -7.25 -2.44
C MET A 1 -16.28 -7.56 -1.23
N LEU A 2 -15.91 -7.18 0.00
CA LEU A 2 -16.63 -7.52 1.24
C LEU A 2 -18.16 -7.34 1.18
N TYR A 3 -18.64 -6.15 0.80
CA TYR A 3 -20.07 -5.86 0.67
C TYR A 3 -20.78 -6.80 -0.31
N TYR A 4 -20.24 -6.98 -1.51
CA TYR A 4 -20.84 -7.84 -2.53
C TYR A 4 -20.82 -9.31 -2.13
N SER A 5 -19.74 -9.77 -1.50
CA SER A 5 -19.65 -11.15 -1.00
C SER A 5 -20.69 -11.39 0.10
N TYR A 6 -20.84 -10.44 1.02
CA TYR A 6 -21.84 -10.51 2.09
C TYR A 6 -23.28 -10.45 1.53
N ALA A 7 -23.55 -9.53 0.59
CA ALA A 7 -24.85 -9.40 -0.05
C ALA A 7 -25.24 -10.70 -0.77
N ALA A 8 -24.31 -11.28 -1.56
CA ALA A 8 -24.52 -12.57 -2.22
C ALA A 8 -24.72 -13.73 -1.20
N PHE A 9 -23.98 -13.71 -0.09
CA PHE A 9 -24.11 -14.73 0.95
C PHE A 9 -25.46 -14.67 1.68
N SER A 10 -25.99 -13.46 1.87
CA SER A 10 -27.26 -13.21 2.56
C SER A 10 -28.50 -13.48 1.68
N ASP A 11 -28.33 -13.63 0.37
CA ASP A 11 -29.44 -13.84 -0.56
C ASP A 11 -29.91 -15.31 -0.55
N PRO A 12 -31.17 -15.60 -0.17
CA PRO A 12 -31.73 -16.95 -0.20
C PRO A 12 -31.71 -17.60 -1.59
N ALA A 13 -31.78 -16.82 -2.67
CA ALA A 13 -31.70 -17.35 -4.03
C ALA A 13 -30.30 -17.90 -4.33
N SER A 14 -29.26 -17.21 -3.85
CA SER A 14 -27.88 -17.62 -4.01
C SER A 14 -27.56 -18.90 -3.21
N GLN A 15 -28.23 -19.14 -2.09
CA GLN A 15 -28.02 -20.37 -1.30
C GLN A 15 -28.46 -21.65 -2.02
N LYS A 16 -29.35 -21.56 -3.01
CA LYS A 16 -29.82 -22.70 -3.81
C LYS A 16 -29.00 -22.92 -5.08
N CYS A 17 -28.02 -22.06 -5.37
CA CYS A 17 -27.17 -22.20 -6.53
C CYS A 17 -26.24 -23.41 -6.38
N GLU A 18 -26.30 -24.31 -7.35
CA GLU A 18 -25.27 -25.33 -7.57
C GLU A 18 -24.26 -24.81 -8.60
N LEU A 19 -22.98 -24.80 -8.23
CA LEU A 19 -21.90 -24.43 -9.13
C LEU A 19 -21.68 -25.50 -10.20
N SER A 20 -20.88 -25.18 -11.23
CA SER A 20 -20.43 -26.18 -12.21
C SER A 20 -19.90 -27.43 -11.53
N LYS A 21 -20.07 -28.61 -12.15
CA LYS A 21 -19.55 -29.89 -11.63
C LYS A 21 -18.03 -29.90 -11.48
N ASP A 22 -17.34 -28.99 -12.17
CA ASP A 22 -15.88 -28.80 -12.07
C ASP A 22 -15.48 -27.91 -10.88
N ALA A 23 -16.44 -27.36 -10.14
CA ALA A 23 -16.17 -26.55 -8.95
C ALA A 23 -15.70 -27.44 -7.79
N SER A 24 -14.56 -27.10 -7.20
CA SER A 24 -13.99 -27.85 -6.09
C SER A 24 -14.64 -27.51 -4.74
N VAL A 25 -15.37 -26.41 -4.65
CA VAL A 25 -16.06 -25.94 -3.44
C VAL A 25 -17.44 -25.38 -3.78
N GLY A 26 -18.36 -25.37 -2.80
CA GLY A 26 -19.68 -24.73 -2.96
C GLY A 26 -19.61 -23.20 -2.92
N LEU A 27 -20.66 -22.53 -3.42
CA LEU A 27 -20.74 -21.07 -3.49
C LEU A 27 -20.56 -20.39 -2.12
N SER A 28 -21.19 -20.93 -1.09
CA SER A 28 -21.08 -20.43 0.29
C SER A 28 -19.62 -20.39 0.76
N THR A 29 -18.88 -21.49 0.57
CA THR A 29 -17.46 -21.57 0.94
C THR A 29 -16.62 -20.60 0.12
N TRP A 30 -16.88 -20.50 -1.19
CA TRP A 30 -16.19 -19.55 -2.05
C TRP A 30 -16.38 -18.09 -1.59
N LEU A 31 -17.62 -17.70 -1.24
CA LEU A 31 -17.96 -16.37 -0.74
C LEU A 31 -17.33 -16.07 0.63
N GLN A 32 -17.28 -17.05 1.53
CA GLN A 32 -16.60 -16.90 2.82
C GLN A 32 -15.11 -16.63 2.65
N VAL A 33 -14.44 -17.36 1.76
CA VAL A 33 -13.03 -17.13 1.45
C VAL A 33 -12.81 -15.74 0.82
N GLN A 34 -13.73 -15.29 -0.05
CA GLN A 34 -13.72 -13.93 -0.61
C GLN A 34 -13.83 -12.85 0.49
N MET A 35 -14.72 -13.05 1.47
CA MET A 35 -14.83 -12.14 2.61
C MET A 35 -13.56 -12.13 3.46
N ALA A 36 -12.92 -13.28 3.68
CA ALA A 36 -11.65 -13.38 4.40
C ALA A 36 -10.52 -12.61 3.69
N PHE A 37 -10.40 -12.76 2.36
CA PHE A 37 -9.45 -11.97 1.56
C PHE A 37 -9.75 -10.47 1.67
N ALA A 38 -11.01 -10.06 1.56
CA ALA A 38 -11.39 -8.66 1.71
C ALA A 38 -11.00 -8.09 3.09
N GLY A 39 -11.22 -8.86 4.16
CA GLY A 39 -10.80 -8.49 5.51
C GLY A 39 -9.28 -8.33 5.61
N MET A 40 -8.52 -9.27 5.05
CA MET A 40 -7.06 -9.15 5.00
C MET A 40 -6.62 -7.90 4.23
N HIS A 41 -7.24 -7.58 3.10
CA HIS A 41 -6.92 -6.36 2.34
C HIS A 41 -7.14 -5.07 3.15
N ILE A 42 -8.20 -5.02 3.96
CA ILE A 42 -8.48 -3.87 4.85
C ILE A 42 -7.42 -3.73 5.94
N ILE A 43 -6.91 -4.83 6.48
CA ILE A 43 -5.89 -4.83 7.55
C ILE A 43 -4.50 -4.51 6.98
N PHE A 44 -4.13 -5.10 5.86
CA PHE A 44 -2.79 -4.98 5.29
C PHE A 44 -2.53 -3.62 4.63
N ALA A 45 -3.56 -2.95 4.12
CA ALA A 45 -3.41 -1.61 3.54
C ALA A 45 -2.80 -0.59 4.53
N PRO A 46 -3.36 -0.36 5.74
CA PRO A 46 -2.76 0.54 6.72
C PRO A 46 -1.46 -0.01 7.29
N TYR A 47 -1.33 -1.33 7.46
CA TYR A 47 -0.08 -1.95 7.92
C TYR A 47 1.10 -1.61 6.99
N PHE A 48 0.92 -1.77 5.67
CA PHE A 48 1.96 -1.46 4.70
C PHE A 48 2.35 0.02 4.72
N GLN A 49 1.38 0.92 4.74
CA GLN A 49 1.65 2.37 4.84
C GLN A 49 2.39 2.72 6.13
N TYR A 50 2.02 2.10 7.25
CA TYR A 50 2.69 2.28 8.54
C TYR A 50 4.15 1.82 8.50
N GLN A 51 4.44 0.66 7.90
CA GLN A 51 5.82 0.17 7.78
C GLN A 51 6.68 1.07 6.90
N VAL A 52 6.13 1.56 5.78
CA VAL A 52 6.82 2.54 4.92
C VAL A 52 7.14 3.82 5.71
N TRP A 53 6.20 4.30 6.52
CA TRP A 53 6.40 5.47 7.36
C TRP A 53 7.49 5.26 8.42
N LEU A 54 7.47 4.14 9.13
CA LEU A 54 8.50 3.80 10.12
C LEU A 54 9.89 3.75 9.50
N LYS A 55 10.04 3.05 8.37
CA LYS A 55 11.32 2.96 7.66
C LYS A 55 11.80 4.30 7.14
N MET A 56 10.88 5.15 6.69
CA MET A 56 11.22 6.51 6.28
C MET A 56 11.76 7.33 7.47
N MET A 57 11.10 7.25 8.63
CA MET A 57 11.54 7.98 9.83
C MET A 57 12.89 7.49 10.37
N GLU A 58 13.11 6.17 10.36
CA GLU A 58 14.39 5.57 10.73
C GLU A 58 15.54 6.12 9.86
N LYS A 59 15.34 6.18 8.53
CA LYS A 59 16.35 6.74 7.59
C LYS A 59 16.60 8.23 7.75
N LEU A 60 15.59 9.00 8.19
CA LEU A 60 15.75 10.43 8.45
C LEU A 60 16.50 10.70 9.76
N GLN A 61 16.41 9.79 10.74
CA GLN A 61 17.11 9.92 12.01
C GLN A 61 18.57 9.45 11.94
N ASP A 62 18.90 8.53 11.04
CA ASP A 62 20.27 8.03 10.85
C ASP A 62 21.11 9.02 10.01
N PRO A 63 22.10 9.72 10.61
CA PRO A 63 22.95 10.69 9.91
C PRO A 63 23.87 10.05 8.88
N GLN A 64 24.15 8.75 9.00
CA GLN A 64 25.04 8.01 8.09
C GLN A 64 24.29 7.31 6.97
N SER A 65 22.96 7.31 6.97
CA SER A 65 22.20 6.71 5.89
C SER A 65 22.54 7.42 4.58
N SER A 66 22.77 6.65 3.51
CA SER A 66 23.00 7.18 2.17
C SER A 66 21.85 8.07 1.68
N ALA A 67 20.66 7.90 2.26
CA ALA A 67 19.50 8.75 2.04
C ALA A 67 19.64 10.12 2.73
N ALA A 68 20.09 10.18 3.99
CA ALA A 68 20.42 11.43 4.70
C ALA A 68 21.62 12.17 4.07
N MET A 69 22.59 11.42 3.56
CA MET A 69 23.75 11.96 2.86
C MET A 69 23.38 12.56 1.49
N ARG A 70 22.48 11.91 0.75
CA ARG A 70 21.91 12.47 -0.49
C ARG A 70 20.98 13.66 -0.20
N PHE A 71 20.28 13.67 0.93
CA PHE A 71 19.49 14.83 1.35
C PHE A 71 20.38 16.04 1.63
N THR A 72 21.46 15.88 2.39
CA THR A 72 22.42 16.96 2.65
C THR A 72 23.06 17.45 1.36
N GLN A 73 23.45 16.54 0.46
CA GLN A 73 24.03 16.92 -0.83
C GLN A 73 23.02 17.64 -1.72
N ALA A 74 21.79 17.13 -1.89
CA ALA A 74 20.74 17.76 -2.69
C ALA A 74 20.31 19.13 -2.12
N GLY A 75 20.21 19.24 -0.80
CA GLY A 75 19.96 20.50 -0.10
C GLY A 75 21.09 21.52 -0.29
N GLN A 76 22.35 21.05 -0.29
CA GLN A 76 23.52 21.90 -0.58
C GLN A 76 23.51 22.40 -2.04
N VAL A 77 23.18 21.56 -3.02
CA VAL A 77 23.13 22.00 -4.42
C VAL A 77 21.97 22.98 -4.65
N ALA A 78 20.79 22.71 -4.08
CA ALA A 78 19.65 23.62 -4.18
C ALA A 78 19.93 24.98 -3.50
N GLY A 79 20.57 24.97 -2.33
CA GLY A 79 20.99 26.19 -1.63
C GLY A 79 22.08 26.98 -2.36
N GLN A 80 22.94 26.30 -3.13
CA GLN A 80 24.01 26.94 -3.90
C GLN A 80 23.50 27.62 -5.18
N VAL A 81 22.42 27.11 -5.79
CA VAL A 81 21.82 27.69 -7.02
C VAL A 81 20.83 28.81 -6.70
N LEU A 82 20.16 28.76 -5.54
CA LEU A 82 19.13 29.73 -5.16
C LEU A 82 19.62 30.89 -4.26
N GLY A 83 20.92 30.96 -3.99
CA GLY A 83 21.51 31.97 -3.11
C GLY A 83 21.36 31.58 -1.64
N ALA A 84 22.41 31.86 -0.87
CA ALA A 84 22.68 31.37 0.49
C ALA A 84 21.74 31.90 1.60
N GLY A 85 20.43 31.92 1.38
CA GLY A 85 19.43 32.47 2.31
C GLY A 85 18.40 31.48 2.86
N SER A 86 18.36 30.22 2.42
CA SER A 86 17.25 29.32 2.76
C SER A 86 17.68 27.86 3.00
N ALA A 87 18.58 27.64 3.97
CA ALA A 87 19.09 26.30 4.30
C ALA A 87 18.64 25.75 5.67
N THR A 88 17.70 26.39 6.37
CA THR A 88 17.42 26.03 7.78
C THR A 88 15.94 25.98 8.19
N GLY A 89 15.00 25.70 7.27
CA GLY A 89 13.59 25.64 7.69
C GLY A 89 12.60 24.85 6.84
N SER A 90 13.02 24.23 5.74
CA SER A 90 12.08 23.43 4.93
C SER A 90 12.00 22.02 5.50
N ASN A 91 10.92 21.75 6.25
CA ASN A 91 10.53 20.43 6.76
C ASN A 91 10.12 19.48 5.62
N TYR A 92 10.95 19.31 4.60
CA TYR A 92 10.60 18.61 3.37
C TYR A 92 11.31 17.27 3.30
N VAL A 93 10.53 16.18 3.22
CA VAL A 93 11.08 14.85 3.00
C VAL A 93 11.27 14.65 1.49
N PRO A 94 12.51 14.44 1.01
CA PRO A 94 12.76 14.25 -0.41
C PRO A 94 12.16 12.94 -0.89
N GLY A 95 11.58 12.93 -2.10
CA GLY A 95 10.94 11.75 -2.68
C GLY A 95 11.88 10.54 -2.82
N ILE A 96 13.20 10.75 -2.90
CA ILE A 96 14.19 9.67 -2.96
C ILE A 96 14.22 8.82 -1.68
N VAL A 97 14.09 9.44 -0.51
CA VAL A 97 14.05 8.72 0.78
C VAL A 97 12.79 7.87 0.85
N ILE A 98 11.66 8.42 0.39
CA ILE A 98 10.36 7.72 0.32
C ILE A 98 10.50 6.50 -0.60
N HIS A 99 11.12 6.67 -1.77
CA HIS A 99 11.30 5.60 -2.76
C HIS A 99 12.17 4.45 -2.23
N GLU A 100 13.30 4.77 -1.62
CA GLU A 100 14.20 3.76 -1.06
C GLU A 100 13.58 3.04 0.14
N SER A 101 12.86 3.76 1.00
CA SER A 101 12.14 3.17 2.13
C SER A 101 11.04 2.23 1.66
N PHE A 102 10.27 2.65 0.66
CA PHE A 102 9.23 1.85 0.04
C PHE A 102 9.76 0.54 -0.56
N LYS A 103 10.85 0.63 -1.35
CA LYS A 103 11.47 -0.56 -1.96
C LYS A 103 11.96 -1.56 -0.92
N GLU A 104 12.54 -1.05 0.15
CA GLU A 104 13.05 -1.89 1.23
C GLU A 104 11.93 -2.64 1.95
N VAL A 105 10.85 -1.94 2.32
CA VAL A 105 9.66 -2.58 2.91
C VAL A 105 9.03 -3.56 1.92
N LEU A 106 8.90 -3.20 0.64
CA LEU A 106 8.26 -4.05 -0.36
C LEU A 106 9.02 -5.37 -0.59
N LEU A 107 10.36 -5.34 -0.59
CA LEU A 107 11.19 -6.50 -0.95
C LEU A 107 11.65 -7.32 0.25
N TYR A 108 11.82 -6.71 1.43
CA TYR A 108 12.45 -7.37 2.58
C TYR A 108 11.52 -7.55 3.78
N ASP A 109 10.35 -6.92 3.82
CA ASP A 109 9.37 -7.16 4.88
C ASP A 109 8.63 -8.49 4.63
N ILE A 110 8.85 -9.47 5.51
CA ILE A 110 8.24 -10.80 5.43
C ILE A 110 6.71 -10.72 5.42
N GLY A 111 6.12 -9.77 6.15
CA GLY A 111 4.67 -9.57 6.19
C GLY A 111 4.14 -9.09 4.84
N ILE A 112 4.88 -8.23 4.14
CA ILE A 112 4.52 -7.76 2.80
C ILE A 112 4.70 -8.84 1.73
N LEU A 113 5.77 -9.63 1.82
CA LEU A 113 5.96 -10.79 0.95
C LEU A 113 4.84 -11.83 1.13
N PHE A 114 4.45 -12.09 2.38
CA PHE A 114 3.29 -12.93 2.68
C PHE A 114 2.01 -12.34 2.07
N TYR A 115 1.80 -11.04 2.21
CA TYR A 115 0.65 -10.37 1.62
C TYR A 115 0.63 -10.40 0.08
N ALA A 116 1.79 -10.36 -0.57
CA ALA A 116 1.90 -10.56 -2.01
C ALA A 116 1.40 -11.97 -2.43
N ALA A 117 1.72 -13.00 -1.64
CA ALA A 117 1.17 -14.34 -1.85
C ALA A 117 -0.36 -14.39 -1.62
N VAL A 118 -0.87 -13.68 -0.61
CA VAL A 118 -2.31 -13.54 -0.36
C VAL A 118 -3.02 -12.83 -1.52
N LEU A 119 -2.42 -11.79 -2.11
CA LEU A 119 -2.93 -11.11 -3.30
C LEU A 119 -3.04 -12.04 -4.50
N LEU A 120 -2.00 -12.84 -4.75
CA LEU A 120 -2.00 -13.83 -5.83
C LEU A 120 -3.05 -14.92 -5.59
N ALA A 121 -3.16 -15.43 -4.36
CA ALA A 121 -4.17 -16.40 -3.98
C ALA A 121 -5.59 -15.82 -4.17
N SER A 122 -5.81 -14.57 -3.75
CA SER A 122 -7.08 -13.85 -3.93
C SER A 122 -7.44 -13.69 -5.41
N PHE A 123 -6.45 -13.36 -6.26
CA PHE A 123 -6.63 -13.28 -7.71
C PHE A 123 -7.04 -14.62 -8.32
N ILE A 124 -6.27 -15.68 -8.05
CA ILE A 124 -6.55 -17.03 -8.56
C ILE A 124 -7.92 -17.50 -8.07
N TRP A 125 -8.24 -17.29 -6.79
CA TRP A 125 -9.53 -17.68 -6.21
C TRP A 125 -10.71 -16.94 -6.86
N SER A 126 -10.53 -15.65 -7.17
CA SER A 126 -11.52 -14.84 -7.87
C SER A 126 -11.70 -15.27 -9.31
N TYR A 127 -10.59 -15.62 -9.99
CA TYR A 127 -10.60 -16.14 -11.36
C TYR A 127 -11.31 -17.50 -11.44
N LEU A 128 -10.98 -18.44 -10.54
CA LEU A 128 -11.65 -19.74 -10.46
C LEU A 128 -13.15 -19.61 -10.17
N GLY A 129 -13.53 -18.70 -9.27
CA GLY A 129 -14.95 -18.40 -9.05
C GLY A 129 -15.63 -17.95 -10.33
N ALA A 130 -15.04 -16.99 -11.05
CA ALA A 130 -15.57 -16.47 -12.30
C ALA A 130 -15.78 -17.57 -13.36
N THR A 131 -14.84 -18.53 -13.48
CA THR A 131 -15.00 -19.65 -14.43
C THR A 131 -16.09 -20.63 -13.99
N TRP A 132 -16.23 -20.90 -12.68
CA TRP A 132 -17.31 -21.76 -12.17
C TRP A 132 -18.70 -21.17 -12.40
N PHE A 133 -18.86 -19.85 -12.27
CA PHE A 133 -20.14 -19.18 -12.55
C PHE A 133 -20.44 -19.13 -14.05
N ALA A 134 -19.41 -18.99 -14.89
CA ALA A 134 -19.55 -18.94 -16.35
C ALA A 134 -19.85 -20.31 -16.98
N GLY A 135 -19.57 -21.42 -16.30
CA GLY A 135 -19.84 -22.78 -16.77
C GLY A 135 -21.04 -23.49 -16.15
N GLY A 136 -21.70 -22.91 -15.14
CA GLY A 136 -22.82 -23.56 -14.43
C GLY A 136 -24.11 -23.61 -15.25
N HIS A 137 -24.90 -24.68 -15.11
CA HIS A 137 -26.18 -24.82 -15.83
C HIS A 137 -27.25 -23.78 -15.41
N ASP A 138 -27.16 -23.23 -14.19
CA ASP A 138 -28.15 -22.30 -13.60
C ASP A 138 -27.57 -20.90 -13.33
N HIS A 139 -27.08 -20.24 -14.38
CA HIS A 139 -26.53 -18.87 -14.27
C HIS A 139 -27.47 -17.85 -13.60
N ALA A 140 -28.79 -18.01 -13.77
CA ALA A 140 -29.78 -17.09 -13.25
C ALA A 140 -29.85 -17.10 -11.71
N HIS A 141 -29.62 -18.26 -11.08
CA HIS A 141 -29.70 -18.39 -9.62
C HIS A 141 -28.36 -18.10 -8.93
N CYS A 142 -27.24 -18.41 -9.59
CA CYS A 142 -25.90 -18.20 -9.05
C CYS A 142 -25.42 -16.75 -9.04
N ASN A 143 -26.08 -15.88 -9.80
CA ASN A 143 -25.76 -14.46 -9.88
C ASN A 143 -27.01 -13.59 -9.68
N ALA A 144 -27.88 -13.98 -8.75
CA ALA A 144 -29.03 -13.20 -8.36
C ALA A 144 -28.58 -11.78 -7.94
N GLY A 145 -29.01 -10.76 -8.70
CA GLY A 145 -28.64 -9.37 -8.47
C GLY A 145 -27.21 -8.98 -8.87
N GLY A 146 -26.43 -9.84 -9.53
CA GLY A 146 -25.09 -9.48 -10.02
C GLY A 146 -24.00 -9.41 -8.94
N ASN A 147 -24.32 -9.74 -7.69
CA ASN A 147 -23.41 -9.58 -6.55
C ASN A 147 -22.25 -10.57 -6.58
N THR A 148 -22.51 -11.83 -6.93
CA THR A 148 -21.48 -12.88 -7.03
C THR A 148 -20.44 -12.54 -8.10
N GLY A 149 -20.91 -12.18 -9.30
CA GLY A 149 -20.03 -11.76 -10.40
C GLY A 149 -19.23 -10.51 -10.04
N SER A 150 -19.88 -9.53 -9.40
CA SER A 150 -19.20 -8.32 -8.91
C SER A 150 -18.13 -8.64 -7.87
N SER A 151 -18.39 -9.57 -6.95
CA SER A 151 -17.40 -10.02 -5.96
C SER A 151 -16.13 -10.56 -6.63
N ALA A 152 -16.28 -11.43 -7.63
CA ALA A 152 -15.15 -11.98 -8.38
C ALA A 152 -14.39 -10.88 -9.14
N TYR A 153 -15.12 -9.98 -9.81
CA TYR A 153 -14.53 -8.85 -10.53
C TYR A 153 -13.68 -7.96 -9.61
N PHE A 154 -14.21 -7.57 -8.45
CA PHE A 154 -13.48 -6.74 -7.50
C PHE A 154 -12.24 -7.44 -6.93
N GLY A 155 -12.28 -8.75 -6.69
CA GLY A 155 -11.10 -9.52 -6.27
C GLY A 155 -9.99 -9.49 -7.34
N MET A 156 -10.36 -9.64 -8.61
CA MET A 156 -9.41 -9.52 -9.73
C MET A 156 -8.87 -8.09 -9.89
N CYS A 157 -9.73 -7.07 -9.82
CA CYS A 157 -9.32 -5.67 -9.91
C CYS A 157 -8.38 -5.26 -8.78
N PHE A 158 -8.57 -5.77 -7.57
CA PHE A 158 -7.74 -5.43 -6.42
C PHE A 158 -6.28 -5.86 -6.63
N PHE A 159 -6.05 -7.04 -7.21
CA PHE A 159 -4.72 -7.50 -7.59
C PHE A 159 -4.04 -6.54 -8.58
N TRP A 160 -4.74 -6.15 -9.65
CA TRP A 160 -4.20 -5.23 -10.65
C TRP A 160 -3.97 -3.82 -10.09
N ALA A 161 -4.88 -3.34 -9.26
CA ALA A 161 -4.71 -2.05 -8.58
C ALA A 161 -3.49 -2.07 -7.65
N ALA A 162 -3.28 -3.17 -6.90
CA ALA A 162 -2.09 -3.33 -6.07
C ALA A 162 -0.81 -3.41 -6.91
N LEU A 163 -0.80 -4.16 -8.00
CA LEU A 163 0.36 -4.23 -8.91
C LEU A 163 0.65 -2.86 -9.54
N LEU A 164 -0.37 -2.16 -10.01
CA LEU A 164 -0.20 -0.82 -10.60
C LEU A 164 0.29 0.17 -9.56
N TYR A 165 -0.28 0.17 -8.35
CA TYR A 165 0.16 1.01 -7.25
C TYR A 165 1.63 0.76 -6.92
N ASN A 166 2.02 -0.51 -6.71
CA ASN A 166 3.41 -0.87 -6.42
C ASN A 166 4.34 -0.56 -7.60
N GLY A 167 3.91 -0.79 -8.84
CA GLY A 167 4.67 -0.48 -10.05
C GLY A 167 4.89 1.02 -10.24
N CYS A 168 3.86 1.84 -10.02
CA CYS A 168 3.98 3.30 -10.05
C CYS A 168 4.99 3.77 -8.99
N TYR A 169 4.91 3.27 -7.76
CA TYR A 169 5.89 3.61 -6.74
C TYR A 169 7.30 3.08 -7.07
N TYR A 170 7.42 1.89 -7.67
CA TYR A 170 8.72 1.29 -7.96
C TYR A 170 9.45 1.99 -9.12
N TYR A 171 8.74 2.35 -10.18
CA TYR A 171 9.32 2.88 -11.43
C TYR A 171 9.18 4.40 -11.59
N CYS A 172 8.20 5.04 -10.96
CA CYS A 172 7.93 6.47 -11.15
C CYS A 172 8.29 7.29 -9.90
N GLY A 173 9.38 8.07 -9.98
CA GLY A 173 9.76 9.02 -8.93
C GLY A 173 8.75 10.16 -8.74
N CYS A 174 7.89 10.42 -9.72
CA CYS A 174 6.87 11.49 -9.67
C CYS A 174 5.68 11.14 -8.76
N CYS A 175 5.45 9.85 -8.49
CA CYS A 175 4.32 9.40 -7.67
C CYS A 175 4.61 9.50 -6.16
N ALA A 176 5.89 9.55 -5.78
CA ALA A 176 6.31 9.86 -4.41
C ALA A 176 6.42 11.39 -4.27
N GLY A 177 5.27 12.05 -4.22
CA GLY A 177 5.20 13.46 -3.88
C GLY A 177 5.90 13.71 -2.54
N SER A 178 6.67 14.78 -2.48
CA SER A 178 7.32 15.18 -1.25
C SER A 178 6.33 15.57 -0.17
N VAL A 179 6.61 15.17 1.06
CA VAL A 179 5.77 15.47 2.21
C VAL A 179 6.42 16.59 3.01
N GLN A 180 5.64 17.63 3.32
CA GLN A 180 6.02 18.64 4.30
C GLN A 180 5.65 18.12 5.69
N LEU A 181 6.65 17.98 6.57
CA LEU A 181 6.41 17.70 7.99
C LEU A 181 5.92 18.98 8.65
N ARG A 182 4.83 18.86 9.41
CA ARG A 182 4.28 19.99 10.17
C ARG A 182 5.10 20.13 11.46
N ASP A 183 6.01 21.11 11.43
CA ASP A 183 6.89 21.58 12.50
C ASP A 183 7.85 20.52 13.10
N PRO A 184 9.13 20.87 13.36
CA PRO A 184 10.02 19.97 14.08
C PRO A 184 9.52 19.79 15.52
N PRO A 185 9.62 18.57 16.10
CA PRO A 185 9.43 18.41 17.54
C PRO A 185 10.42 19.33 18.29
N PRO A 186 10.00 19.97 19.40
CA PRO A 186 10.79 21.01 20.09
C PRO A 186 12.15 20.52 20.64
N GLU A 187 12.45 19.23 20.59
CA GLU A 187 13.72 18.67 21.07
C GLU A 187 14.93 18.97 20.18
N LEU A 188 14.74 19.32 18.89
CA LEU A 188 15.86 19.73 18.03
C LEU A 188 16.28 21.21 18.22
N GLU A 189 15.53 21.99 19.00
CA GLU A 189 15.90 23.38 19.31
C GLU A 189 17.07 23.46 20.32
N PHE A 190 17.36 22.37 21.04
CA PHE A 190 18.38 22.36 22.11
C PHE A 190 19.83 22.32 21.59
N SER A 191 20.06 22.09 20.29
CA SER A 191 21.40 22.13 19.71
C SER A 191 21.79 23.48 19.11
N ARG A 192 20.96 24.52 19.28
CA ARG A 192 21.37 25.91 19.02
C ARG A 192 22.35 26.32 20.13
N VAL A 193 23.60 25.88 20.03
CA VAL A 193 24.70 26.22 20.94
C VAL A 193 24.76 27.74 21.11
N PRO A 194 24.42 28.28 22.28
CA PRO A 194 24.65 29.69 22.56
C PRO A 194 26.13 29.86 22.85
N GLY A 195 26.88 30.52 21.95
CA GLY A 195 28.17 31.09 22.31
C GLY A 195 29.30 30.82 21.32
N ILE A 196 29.35 31.61 20.25
CA ILE A 196 30.62 32.18 19.82
C ILE A 196 30.47 33.69 20.00
N VAL A 197 30.77 34.16 21.21
CA VAL A 197 31.05 35.57 21.46
C VAL A 197 32.43 35.82 20.87
N THR A 198 32.48 36.34 19.64
CA THR A 198 33.71 36.94 19.12
C THR A 198 33.92 38.26 19.82
N ASP A 199 34.68 38.23 20.91
CA ASP A 199 35.19 39.42 21.58
C ASP A 199 36.38 39.92 20.75
N ALA A 200 36.15 40.97 19.96
CA ALA A 200 37.21 41.67 19.22
C ALA A 200 37.73 42.82 20.10
N ARG A 201 38.94 42.64 20.64
CA ARG A 201 39.79 43.72 21.13
C ARG A 201 40.67 44.26 20.00
#